data_AF-A0A6N7UU43-F1
#
_entry.id   AF-A0A6N7UU43-F1
#
_cell.length_a   1.000
_cell.length_b   1.000
_cell.length_c   1.000
_cell.angle_alpha   90.00
_cell.angle_beta   90.00
_cell.angle_gamma   90.00
#
_symmetry.space_group_name_H-M   'P 1'
#
loop_
_entity.id
_entity.type
_entity.pdbx_description
1 polymer ?
#
loop_
_entity_poly.entity_id
_entity_poly.type
_entity_poly.pdbx_seq_one_letter_code
_entity_poly.pdbx_strand_id
1 'polypeptide(L)' 'MEREKTSEFDQIKYQNEYNKKKYDKVSLMLPKGEKETVKKAAQLEGKSMNEFIVEAVYEKMGKERK' A
#
# COMPACT_ATOMS: atom_id res chain seq x y z
N MET A 1 -23.50 -9.24 -38.05
CA MET A 1 -23.86 -9.70 -36.70
C MET A 1 -22.87 -10.78 -36.32
N GLU A 2 -22.13 -10.78 -35.23
CA GLU A 2 -21.95 -9.92 -34.08
C GLU A 2 -20.50 -10.17 -33.66
N ARG A 3 -19.65 -9.14 -33.70
CA ARG A 3 -18.31 -9.23 -33.10
C ARG A 3 -18.45 -8.83 -31.63
N GLU A 4 -19.18 -9.63 -30.88
CA GLU A 4 -19.12 -9.61 -29.43
C GLU A 4 -17.79 -10.23 -29.02
N LYS A 5 -16.82 -9.39 -28.68
CA LYS A 5 -15.75 -9.68 -27.71
C LYS A 5 -14.87 -8.45 -27.59
N THR A 6 -15.37 -7.48 -26.83
CA THR A 6 -14.48 -6.77 -25.93
C THR A 6 -14.98 -7.13 -24.56
N SER A 7 -14.47 -8.25 -24.05
CA SER A 7 -14.46 -8.51 -22.62
C SER A 7 -14.00 -7.21 -21.97
N GLU A 8 -14.91 -6.52 -21.30
CA GLU A 8 -14.57 -5.41 -20.43
C GLU A 8 -13.41 -5.92 -19.58
N PHE A 9 -12.23 -5.37 -19.80
CA PHE A 9 -11.08 -5.69 -18.98
C PHE A 9 -11.49 -5.21 -17.59
N ASP A 10 -11.88 -6.15 -16.73
CA ASP A 10 -12.24 -5.89 -15.35
C ASP A 10 -11.00 -5.34 -14.64
N GLN A 11 -10.76 -4.04 -14.81
CA GLN A 11 -9.65 -3.31 -14.20
C GLN A 11 -9.64 -3.57 -12.70
N ILE A 12 -10.83 -3.67 -12.09
CA ILE A 12 -11.02 -4.00 -10.67
C ILE A 12 -10.43 -5.37 -10.33
N LYS A 13 -10.72 -6.42 -11.11
CA LYS A 13 -10.12 -7.75 -10.89
C LYS A 13 -8.62 -7.73 -11.09
N TYR A 14 -8.14 -7.08 -12.15
CA TYR A 14 -6.72 -7.00 -12.44
C TYR A 14 -5.96 -6.24 -11.34
N GLN A 15 -6.49 -5.12 -10.87
CA GLN A 15 -5.91 -4.34 -9.77
C GLN A 15 -5.89 -5.16 -8.48
N ASN A 16 -6.96 -5.90 -8.17
CA ASN A 16 -7.03 -6.74 -6.97
C ASN A 16 -6.05 -7.92 -7.02
N GLU A 17 -5.99 -8.64 -8.14
CA GLU A 17 -5.05 -9.74 -8.37
C GLU A 17 -3.59 -9.25 -8.30
N TYR A 18 -3.30 -8.10 -8.92
CA TYR A 18 -1.98 -7.48 -8.91
C TYR A 18 -1.58 -7.04 -7.50
N ASN A 19 -2.49 -6.37 -6.79
CA ASN A 19 -2.27 -5.95 -5.42
C ASN A 19 -2.03 -7.16 -4.51
N LYS A 20 -2.81 -8.23 -4.66
CA LYS A 20 -2.68 -9.46 -3.86
C LYS A 20 -1.41 -10.25 -4.15
N LYS A 21 -0.93 -10.25 -5.40
CA LYS A 21 0.32 -10.92 -5.79
C LYS A 21 1.58 -10.15 -5.41
N LYS A 22 1.55 -8.82 -5.46
CA LYS A 22 2.76 -8.00 -5.21
C LYS A 22 2.84 -7.41 -3.81
N TYR A 23 1.72 -7.19 -3.14
CA TYR A 23 1.68 -6.49 -1.87
C TYR A 23 0.93 -7.31 -0.82
N ASP A 24 1.57 -7.51 0.32
CA ASP A 24 0.91 -8.06 1.50
C ASP A 24 0.07 -6.95 2.15
N LYS A 25 -1.26 -7.11 2.17
CA LYS A 25 -2.16 -6.09 2.72
C LYS A 25 -2.16 -6.17 4.24
N VAL A 26 -1.30 -5.38 4.89
CA VAL A 26 -1.29 -5.26 6.36
C VAL A 26 -2.39 -4.29 6.79
N SER A 27 -3.36 -4.78 7.55
CA SER A 27 -4.31 -3.90 8.24
C SER A 27 -3.63 -3.35 9.50
N LEU A 28 -3.23 -2.08 9.44
CA LEU A 28 -2.61 -1.39 10.57
C LEU A 28 -3.69 -0.72 11.43
N MET A 29 -3.76 -1.08 12.71
CA MET A 29 -4.54 -0.34 13.70
C MET A 29 -3.60 0.59 14.46
N LEU A 30 -3.78 1.89 14.29
CA LEU A 30 -3.11 2.92 15.09
C LEU A 30 -4.10 3.51 16.10
N PRO A 31 -3.65 3.87 17.31
CA PRO A 31 -4.48 4.62 18.23
C PRO A 31 -4.88 5.98 17.63
N LYS A 32 -6.03 6.50 18.07
CA LYS A 32 -6.60 7.75 17.58
C LYS A 32 -5.59 8.89 17.81
N GLY A 33 -5.18 9.57 16.74
CA GLY A 33 -4.18 10.65 16.78
C GLY A 33 -2.80 10.25 16.25
N GLU A 34 -2.41 8.97 16.35
CA GLU A 34 -1.14 8.54 15.79
C GLU A 34 -1.13 8.55 14.26
N LYS A 35 -2.27 8.36 13.60
CA LYS A 35 -2.34 8.55 12.13
C LYS A 35 -1.85 9.94 11.71
N GLU A 36 -2.12 10.96 12.53
CA GLU A 36 -1.71 12.33 12.22
C GLU A 36 -0.23 12.55 12.51
N THR A 37 0.29 11.97 13.60
CA THR A 37 1.73 11.95 13.90
C THR A 37 2.50 11.27 12.77
N VAL A 38 2.06 10.09 12.34
CA VAL A 38 2.66 9.33 11.22
C VAL A 38 2.53 10.13 9.91
N LYS A 39 1.39 10.74 9.63
CA LYS A 39 1.22 11.59 8.44
C LYS A 39 2.12 12.83 8.45
N LYS A 40 2.35 13.43 9.63
CA LYS A 40 3.27 14.56 9.79
C LYS A 40 4.72 14.12 9.64
N ALA A 41 5.11 13.02 10.26
CA ALA A 41 6.46 12.44 10.13
C ALA A 41 6.75 12.04 8.67
N ALA A 42 5.80 11.39 8.01
CA ALA A 42 5.91 11.05 6.60
C ALA A 42 6.02 12.30 5.70
N GLN A 43 5.23 13.35 5.95
CA GLN A 43 5.36 14.62 5.22
C GLN A 43 6.71 15.31 5.47
N LEU A 44 7.23 15.27 6.70
CA LEU A 44 8.55 15.82 7.03
C LEU A 44 9.66 15.08 6.27
N GLU A 45 9.55 13.77 6.12
CA GLU A 45 10.47 12.97 5.31
C GLU A 45 10.17 13.00 3.80
N GLY A 46 9.09 13.66 3.36
CA GLY A 46 8.65 13.66 1.97
C GLY A 46 8.16 12.29 1.46
N LYS A 47 7.85 11.36 2.37
CA LYS A 47 7.41 10.00 2.08
C LYS A 47 5.89 9.88 2.19
N SER A 48 5.32 8.88 1.52
CA SER A 48 3.92 8.51 1.75
C SER A 48 3.76 7.90 3.14
N MET A 49 2.60 8.11 3.78
CA MET A 49 2.30 7.54 5.10
C MET A 49 2.54 6.02 5.13
N ASN A 50 2.12 5.31 4.08
CA ASN A 50 2.34 3.88 3.94
C ASN A 50 3.83 3.52 3.83
N GLU A 51 4.61 4.30 3.07
CA GLU A 51 6.05 4.05 2.90
C GLU A 51 6.80 4.30 4.20
N PHE A 52 6.47 5.38 4.93
CA PHE A 52 7.01 5.66 6.25
C PHE A 52 6.70 4.55 7.27
N ILE A 53 5.45 4.06 7.31
CA ILE A 53 5.08 2.94 8.18
C ILE A 53 5.87 1.69 7.82
N VAL A 54 5.97 1.37 6.53
CA VAL A 54 6.69 0.19 6.05
C VAL A 54 8.18 0.29 6.37
N GLU A 55 8.80 1.46 6.16
CA GLU A 55 10.20 1.71 6.53
C GLU A 55 10.44 1.54 8.03
N ALA A 56 9.59 2.16 8.87
CA ALA A 56 9.68 2.01 10.32
C ALA A 56 9.51 0.54 10.76
N VAL A 57 8.62 -0.22 10.11
CA VAL A 57 8.46 -1.65 10.37
C VAL A 57 9.71 -2.43 9.96
N TYR A 58 10.30 -2.13 8.79
CA TYR A 58 11.55 -2.77 8.35
C TYR A 58 12.74 -2.45 9.26
N GLU A 59 12.86 -1.18 9.66
CA GLU A 59 13.87 -0.69 10.60
C GLU A 59 13.73 -1.39 11.95
N LYS A 60 12.51 -1.50 12.50
CA LYS A 60 12.23 -2.22 13.76
C LYS A 60 12.41 -3.73 13.63
N MET A 61 12.17 -4.31 12.45
CA MET A 61 12.50 -5.70 12.15
C MET A 61 14.00 -5.94 11.95
N GLY A 62 14.84 -4.91 11.99
CA GLY A 62 16.29 -5.03 11.78
C GLY A 62 16.65 -5.46 10.35
N LYS A 63 15.73 -5.27 9.39
CA LYS A 63 16.00 -5.52 7.98
C LYS A 63 16.49 -4.23 7.36
N GLU A 64 17.80 -4.06 7.29
CA GLU A 64 18.40 -3.09 6.38
C GLU A 64 17.93 -3.42 4.96
N ARG A 65 17.24 -2.48 4.31
CA ARG A 65 16.92 -2.59 2.88
C ARG A 65 18.26 -2.62 2.14
N LYS A 66 18.69 -3.81 1.70
CA LYS A 66 19.87 -3.96 0.86
C LYS A 66 19.52 -3.79 -0.62
#